data_AF-A0A8S2YU95-F1
#
_entry.id   AF-A0A8S2YU95-F1
#
_cell.length_a   1.000
_cell.length_b   1.000
_cell.length_c   1.000
_cell.angle_alpha   90.00
_cell.angle_beta   90.00
_cell.angle_gamma   90.00
#
_symmetry.space_group_name_H-M   'P 1'
#
loop_
_entity.id
_entity.type
_entity.pdbx_description
1 polymer ?
#
loop_
_entity_poly.entity_id
_entity_poly.type
_entity_poly.pdbx_seq_one_letter_code
_entity_poly.pdbx_strand_id
1 'polypeptide(L)'
;MSDASNSQQQQQQFSLSFPVQVHPGYPILPPILPTNHSVEQENSSSNTNNIDVECEKISIDVNDFWTKLREHINRERLKSYDKRGNQRTSNKVVRIFVSSTFTDFFNEREVLIKKVFTALRDEMGPFDIQIIDCDLRWGVPKDSTTEQTILACLEELDRCFEDNGQPFFIGLIGDKYGWVPKLNDLPKHITETYCWIDGASITLMEFIHGVFRRNNPNAFFLIRKSENLLKNLPEKYNDKFRDKDELSQKQVKELKSQLSEIISPEQIFSYDCSFNGLDSSTGRERVKIDGLQEFAERTKSFLSEAIRKWYPENFSEDNSITLEEKEMNTFLLNKTQYCIDRSDEYSTLFKYITGDHKDFTLIKDKLGTEPNKANGQPLMALSSQSSDGKTMLLAKFALDIEEKMKDKAIIYYYFADGA
;
A
#
# COMPACT_ATOMS: atom_id res chain seq x y z
N MET A 1 -11.66 42.16 -69.05
CA MET A 1 -11.40 40.74 -69.39
C MET A 1 -10.28 40.26 -68.49
N SER A 2 -10.50 39.13 -67.79
CA SER A 2 -9.54 38.19 -67.18
C SER A 2 -8.46 38.74 -66.23
N ASP A 3 -8.53 38.45 -64.92
CA ASP A 3 -7.82 37.35 -64.19
C ASP A 3 -6.56 37.91 -63.51
N ALA A 4 -6.07 37.53 -62.32
CA ALA A 4 -6.44 36.55 -61.32
C ALA A 4 -5.69 36.83 -59.97
N SER A 5 -6.21 36.23 -58.89
CA SER A 5 -5.49 35.56 -57.79
C SER A 5 -4.67 36.32 -56.70
N ASN A 6 -5.15 36.08 -55.46
CA ASN A 6 -4.46 35.71 -54.22
C ASN A 6 -3.51 36.68 -53.49
N SER A 7 -3.87 37.01 -52.24
CA SER A 7 -3.08 36.61 -51.07
C SER A 7 -3.85 36.85 -49.76
N GLN A 8 -4.16 35.74 -49.08
CA GLN A 8 -4.65 35.67 -47.71
C GLN A 8 -3.57 36.15 -46.73
N GLN A 9 -3.91 37.06 -45.83
CA GLN A 9 -3.10 37.34 -44.64
C GLN A 9 -3.37 36.27 -43.58
N GLN A 10 -2.43 35.34 -43.40
CA GLN A 10 -2.35 34.49 -42.22
C GLN A 10 -1.82 35.31 -41.03
N GLN A 11 -2.63 35.46 -39.99
CA GLN A 11 -2.13 35.76 -38.65
C GLN A 11 -1.54 34.47 -38.06
N GLN A 12 -0.21 34.39 -38.03
CA GLN A 12 0.50 33.37 -37.26
C GLN A 12 0.33 33.66 -35.77
N GLN A 13 -0.52 32.88 -35.11
CA GLN A 13 -0.55 32.78 -33.67
C GLN A 13 0.64 31.88 -33.25
N PHE A 14 1.74 32.50 -32.83
CA PHE A 14 2.87 31.78 -32.24
C PHE A 14 2.42 31.10 -30.95
N SER A 15 2.23 29.78 -30.97
CA SER A 15 2.17 28.95 -29.77
C SER A 15 3.60 28.80 -29.23
N LEU A 16 3.92 29.53 -28.17
CA LEU A 16 5.08 29.23 -27.34
C LEU A 16 4.79 27.93 -26.56
N SER A 17 4.96 26.77 -27.21
CA SER A 17 5.02 25.49 -26.50
C SER A 17 6.39 25.36 -25.87
N PHE A 18 6.51 25.77 -24.60
CA PHE A 18 7.59 25.27 -23.75
C PHE A 18 7.49 23.74 -23.73
N PRO A 19 8.58 22.99 -23.98
CA PRO A 19 8.53 21.54 -23.84
C PRO A 19 8.24 21.24 -22.36
N VAL A 20 7.04 20.72 -22.10
CA VAL A 20 6.69 20.22 -20.77
C VAL A 20 7.67 19.10 -20.47
N GLN A 21 8.56 19.31 -19.51
CA GLN A 21 9.57 18.31 -19.12
C GLN A 21 8.84 17.11 -18.51
N VAL A 22 8.70 16.03 -19.27
CA VAL A 22 8.18 14.75 -18.78
C VAL A 22 9.23 14.13 -17.88
N HIS A 23 8.90 13.90 -16.61
CA HIS A 23 9.81 13.22 -15.69
C HIS A 23 9.97 11.74 -16.11
N PRO A 24 11.20 11.19 -16.21
CA PRO A 24 11.42 9.82 -16.71
C PRO A 24 10.66 8.72 -15.95
N GLY A 25 10.38 8.93 -14.66
CA GLY A 25 9.62 8.00 -13.82
C GLY A 25 8.09 8.06 -13.97
N TYR A 26 7.54 9.08 -14.64
CA TYR A 26 6.09 9.29 -14.79
C TYR A 26 5.74 9.46 -16.28
N PRO A 27 5.79 8.38 -17.09
CA PRO A 27 5.55 8.46 -18.52
C PRO A 27 4.13 8.97 -18.81
N ILE A 28 3.96 9.69 -19.91
CA ILE A 28 2.64 10.10 -20.39
C ILE A 28 1.97 8.90 -21.05
N LEU A 29 0.74 8.59 -20.62
CA LEU A 29 -0.06 7.54 -21.20
C LEU A 29 -0.53 7.94 -22.60
N PRO A 30 -0.49 7.04 -23.59
CA PRO A 30 -1.00 7.33 -24.93
C PRO A 30 -2.52 7.61 -24.88
N PRO A 31 -3.04 8.45 -25.79
CA PRO A 31 -4.47 8.70 -25.90
C PRO A 31 -5.18 7.39 -26.27
N ILE A 32 -6.39 7.17 -25.73
CA ILE A 32 -7.26 6.09 -26.20
C ILE A 32 -7.76 6.49 -27.59
N LEU A 33 -7.39 5.71 -28.60
CA LEU A 33 -7.88 5.95 -29.95
C LEU A 33 -9.38 5.68 -29.98
N PRO A 34 -10.19 6.54 -30.60
CA PRO A 34 -11.60 6.24 -30.82
C PRO A 34 -11.71 4.93 -31.60
N THR A 35 -12.48 3.98 -31.10
CA THR A 35 -12.81 2.78 -31.86
C THR A 35 -13.61 3.22 -33.09
N ASN A 36 -13.03 3.07 -34.28
CA ASN A 36 -13.76 3.23 -35.54
C ASN A 36 -14.84 2.13 -35.60
N HIS A 37 -16.03 2.43 -35.12
CA HIS A 37 -17.20 1.62 -35.44
C HIS A 37 -17.62 1.97 -36.87
N SER A 38 -17.05 1.26 -37.84
CA SER A 38 -17.53 1.26 -39.22
C SER A 38 -18.98 0.80 -39.21
N VAL A 39 -19.89 1.70 -39.56
CA VAL A 39 -21.31 1.40 -39.77
C VAL A 39 -21.42 0.51 -41.01
N GLU A 40 -21.36 -0.80 -40.84
CA GLU A 40 -21.88 -1.73 -41.84
C GLU A 40 -23.39 -1.81 -41.64
N GLN A 41 -24.12 -1.07 -42.48
CA GLN A 41 -25.56 -1.17 -42.59
C GLN A 41 -25.94 -2.53 -43.19
N GLU A 42 -26.09 -3.56 -42.36
CA GLU A 42 -26.83 -4.76 -42.76
C GLU A 42 -28.31 -4.60 -42.41
N ASN A 43 -29.12 -4.40 -43.46
CA ASN A 43 -30.56 -4.44 -43.41
C ASN A 43 -31.06 -5.83 -42.99
N SER A 44 -31.59 -5.98 -41.77
CA SER A 44 -32.67 -6.94 -41.52
C SER A 44 -33.49 -6.59 -40.28
N SER A 45 -34.76 -6.94 -40.34
CA SER A 45 -35.87 -6.30 -39.65
C SER A 45 -36.16 -6.83 -38.24
N SER A 46 -36.56 -5.90 -37.37
CA SER A 46 -37.53 -5.99 -36.27
C SER A 46 -37.17 -6.74 -34.97
N ASN A 47 -37.14 -5.92 -33.90
CA ASN A 47 -37.03 -6.16 -32.44
C ASN A 47 -35.63 -6.19 -31.78
N THR A 48 -34.54 -5.98 -32.50
CA THR A 48 -33.17 -5.91 -31.93
C THR A 48 -32.67 -4.49 -31.61
N ASN A 49 -33.31 -3.45 -32.16
CA ASN A 49 -32.72 -2.10 -32.19
C ASN A 49 -32.55 -1.38 -30.84
N ASN A 50 -33.33 -1.66 -29.79
CA ASN A 50 -33.22 -0.91 -28.53
C ASN A 50 -32.11 -1.43 -27.60
N ILE A 51 -31.93 -2.76 -27.53
CA ILE A 51 -30.90 -3.39 -26.68
C ILE A 51 -29.51 -3.12 -27.27
N ASP A 52 -29.38 -3.20 -28.60
CA ASP A 52 -28.11 -2.93 -29.27
C ASP A 52 -27.70 -1.45 -29.12
N VAL A 53 -28.65 -0.51 -29.19
CA VAL A 53 -28.40 0.93 -28.98
C VAL A 53 -28.02 1.25 -27.52
N GLU A 54 -28.67 0.61 -26.54
CA GLU A 54 -28.32 0.80 -25.12
C GLU A 54 -26.93 0.21 -24.81
N CYS A 55 -26.63 -0.98 -25.34
CA CYS A 55 -25.32 -1.60 -25.26
C CYS A 55 -24.24 -0.71 -25.89
N GLU A 56 -24.49 -0.17 -27.08
CA GLU A 56 -23.56 0.74 -27.76
C GLU A 56 -23.33 2.03 -26.95
N LYS A 57 -24.39 2.63 -26.41
CA LYS A 57 -24.29 3.80 -25.54
C LYS A 57 -23.44 3.54 -24.30
N ILE A 58 -23.65 2.41 -23.62
CA ILE A 58 -22.83 2.05 -22.44
C ILE A 58 -21.36 1.91 -22.83
N SER A 59 -21.04 1.32 -23.99
CA SER A 59 -19.66 1.20 -24.46
C SER A 59 -19.03 2.58 -24.70
N ILE A 60 -19.80 3.53 -25.27
CA ILE A 60 -19.36 4.92 -25.47
C ILE A 60 -19.11 5.60 -24.13
N ASP A 61 -20.03 5.48 -23.17
CA ASP A 61 -19.91 6.08 -21.83
C ASP A 61 -18.68 5.56 -21.09
N VAL A 62 -18.39 4.25 -21.19
CA VAL A 62 -17.18 3.64 -20.62
C VAL A 62 -15.92 4.20 -21.28
N ASN A 63 -15.89 4.30 -22.61
CA ASN A 63 -14.73 4.83 -23.33
C ASN A 63 -14.47 6.32 -23.04
N ASP A 64 -15.53 7.13 -22.95
CA ASP A 64 -15.44 8.54 -22.57
C ASP A 64 -14.92 8.72 -21.13
N PHE A 65 -15.43 7.91 -20.19
CA PHE A 65 -14.90 7.87 -18.83
C PHE A 65 -13.40 7.57 -18.81
N TRP A 66 -12.95 6.51 -19.50
CA TRP A 66 -11.53 6.13 -19.53
C TRP A 66 -10.65 7.15 -20.24
N THR A 67 -11.17 7.83 -21.25
CA THR A 67 -10.49 8.95 -21.92
C THR A 67 -10.23 10.09 -20.94
N LYS A 68 -11.27 10.54 -20.24
CA LYS A 68 -11.17 11.59 -19.19
C LYS A 68 -10.23 11.19 -18.06
N LEU A 69 -10.30 9.92 -17.64
CA LEU A 69 -9.43 9.38 -16.61
C LEU A 69 -7.96 9.42 -17.03
N ARG A 70 -7.61 9.02 -18.25
CA ARG A 70 -6.22 9.11 -18.76
C ARG A 70 -5.72 10.54 -18.87
N GLU A 71 -6.55 11.45 -19.38
CA GLU A 71 -6.22 12.87 -19.42
C GLU A 71 -5.95 13.42 -18.01
N HIS A 72 -6.75 13.00 -17.04
CA HIS A 72 -6.55 13.35 -15.64
C HIS A 72 -5.22 12.79 -15.11
N ILE A 73 -4.95 11.50 -15.29
CA ILE A 73 -3.68 10.86 -14.87
C ILE A 73 -2.48 11.61 -15.47
N ASN A 74 -2.51 11.88 -16.77
CA ASN A 74 -1.45 12.61 -17.47
C ASN A 74 -1.28 14.02 -16.90
N ARG A 75 -2.38 14.75 -16.65
CA ARG A 75 -2.33 16.08 -16.04
C ARG A 75 -1.70 16.06 -14.65
N GLU A 76 -2.04 15.07 -13.83
CA GLU A 76 -1.47 14.94 -12.48
C GLU A 76 0.01 14.51 -12.53
N ARG A 77 0.41 13.62 -13.44
CA ARG A 77 1.82 13.26 -13.71
C ARG A 77 2.65 14.46 -14.18
N LEU A 78 2.02 15.42 -14.88
CA LEU A 78 2.66 16.66 -15.34
C LEU A 78 2.78 17.74 -14.26
N LYS A 79 1.81 17.83 -13.34
CA LYS A 79 1.83 18.80 -12.23
C LYS A 79 2.83 18.41 -11.13
N SER A 80 3.08 17.11 -10.97
CA SER A 80 3.62 16.57 -9.71
C SER A 80 4.96 15.86 -9.94
N TYR A 81 6.05 16.53 -9.61
CA TYR A 81 7.15 15.81 -8.95
C TYR A 81 6.78 15.74 -7.47
N ASP A 82 6.08 14.67 -7.07
CA ASP A 82 5.74 14.47 -5.67
C ASP A 82 7.01 14.14 -4.88
N LYS A 83 7.58 15.14 -4.21
CA LYS A 83 8.79 15.00 -3.38
C LYS A 83 8.58 14.05 -2.19
N ARG A 84 7.33 13.73 -1.80
CA ARG A 84 7.03 12.73 -0.75
C ARG A 84 7.59 11.35 -1.10
N GLY A 85 7.64 11.02 -2.40
CA GLY A 85 8.17 9.75 -2.90
C GLY A 85 9.65 9.47 -2.59
N ASN A 86 10.42 10.48 -2.15
CA ASN A 86 11.85 10.35 -1.87
C ASN A 86 12.21 10.35 -0.39
N GLN A 87 11.24 10.53 0.52
CA GLN A 87 11.50 10.57 1.95
C GLN A 87 10.51 9.66 2.68
N ARG A 88 10.97 8.46 3.01
CA ARG A 88 10.32 7.52 3.94
C ARG A 88 10.54 8.00 5.39
N THR A 89 9.53 7.84 6.24
CA THR A 89 9.63 8.15 7.67
C THR A 89 10.41 7.08 8.44
N SER A 90 10.49 5.85 7.91
CA SER A 90 11.18 4.71 8.52
C SER A 90 11.85 3.82 7.48
N ASN A 91 13.02 3.27 7.81
CA ASN A 91 13.68 2.21 7.02
C ASN A 91 13.35 0.80 7.57
N LYS A 92 12.50 0.72 8.60
CA LYS A 92 12.23 -0.52 9.33
C LYS A 92 10.79 -0.99 9.20
N VAL A 93 9.89 -0.15 8.71
CA VAL A 93 8.46 -0.48 8.63
C VAL A 93 8.04 -0.47 7.16
N VAL A 94 7.45 -1.57 6.72
CA VAL A 94 6.88 -1.71 5.38
C VAL A 94 5.37 -1.93 5.51
N ARG A 95 4.60 -0.97 5.00
CA ARG A 95 3.14 -1.08 4.92
C ARG A 95 2.71 -1.58 3.54
N ILE A 96 1.92 -2.64 3.51
CA ILE A 96 1.39 -3.24 2.27
C ILE A 96 -0.11 -3.00 2.21
N PHE A 97 -0.56 -2.18 1.28
CA PHE A 97 -1.97 -1.86 1.07
C PHE A 97 -2.64 -2.89 0.15
N VAL A 98 -3.78 -3.44 0.57
CA VAL A 98 -4.55 -4.41 -0.22
C VAL A 98 -5.87 -3.80 -0.67
N SER A 99 -5.98 -3.52 -1.97
CA SER A 99 -7.17 -3.00 -2.62
C SER A 99 -7.89 -4.09 -3.41
N SER A 100 -9.18 -4.27 -3.12
CA SER A 100 -10.08 -5.12 -3.91
C SER A 100 -11.53 -4.80 -3.60
N THR A 101 -12.45 -5.31 -4.42
CA THR A 101 -13.86 -5.39 -4.06
C THR A 101 -14.05 -6.30 -2.82
N PHE A 102 -15.10 -6.02 -2.04
CA PHE A 102 -15.22 -6.55 -0.68
C PHE A 102 -15.73 -8.00 -0.60
N THR A 103 -16.64 -8.41 -1.49
CA THR A 103 -17.43 -9.64 -1.31
C THR A 103 -16.80 -10.90 -1.93
N ASP A 104 -15.93 -10.74 -2.92
CA ASP A 104 -15.46 -11.81 -3.80
C ASP A 104 -14.01 -12.24 -3.57
N PHE A 105 -13.24 -11.52 -2.76
CA PHE A 105 -11.82 -11.82 -2.50
C PHE A 105 -11.56 -12.40 -1.10
N PHE A 106 -12.55 -13.08 -0.52
CA PHE A 106 -12.41 -13.68 0.81
C PHE A 106 -11.25 -14.67 0.89
N ASN A 107 -11.17 -15.62 -0.07
CA ASN A 107 -10.21 -16.72 -0.02
C ASN A 107 -8.80 -16.22 -0.31
N GLU A 108 -8.66 -15.30 -1.27
CA GLU A 108 -7.42 -14.66 -1.65
C GLU A 108 -6.84 -13.86 -0.49
N ARG A 109 -7.65 -13.03 0.20
CA ARG A 109 -7.22 -12.28 1.39
C ARG A 109 -6.82 -13.20 2.55
N GLU A 110 -7.53 -14.30 2.77
CA GLU A 110 -7.11 -15.31 3.76
C GLU A 110 -5.75 -15.93 3.40
N VAL A 111 -5.50 -16.20 2.11
CA VAL A 111 -4.20 -16.68 1.62
C VAL A 111 -3.11 -15.63 1.80
N LEU A 112 -3.41 -14.35 1.54
CA LEU A 112 -2.48 -13.25 1.78
C LEU A 112 -2.05 -13.23 3.26
N ILE A 113 -3.01 -13.22 4.19
CA ILE A 113 -2.72 -13.15 5.63
C ILE A 113 -1.97 -14.40 6.10
N LYS A 114 -2.51 -15.59 5.83
CA LYS A 114 -2.01 -16.86 6.42
C LYS A 114 -0.75 -17.39 5.76
N LYS A 115 -0.50 -17.06 4.49
CA LYS A 115 0.65 -17.58 3.75
C LYS A 115 1.62 -16.48 3.34
N VAL A 116 1.15 -15.48 2.60
CA VAL A 116 2.03 -14.48 1.97
C VAL A 116 2.67 -13.55 3.01
N PHE A 117 1.87 -12.84 3.80
CA PHE A 117 2.37 -11.88 4.79
C PHE A 117 3.08 -12.58 5.95
N THR A 118 2.64 -13.79 6.31
CA THR A 118 3.34 -14.62 7.30
C THR A 118 4.74 -14.99 6.81
N ALA A 119 4.87 -15.53 5.59
CA ALA A 119 6.17 -15.85 5.01
C ALA A 119 7.06 -14.62 4.78
N LEU A 120 6.47 -13.46 4.43
CA LEU A 120 7.22 -12.21 4.30
C LEU A 120 7.74 -11.70 5.65
N ARG A 121 6.96 -11.81 6.72
CA ARG A 121 7.46 -11.48 8.07
C ARG A 121 8.64 -12.35 8.46
N ASP A 122 8.57 -13.66 8.20
CA ASP A 122 9.67 -14.58 8.48
C ASP A 122 10.92 -14.26 7.65
N GLU A 123 10.73 -13.86 6.38
CA GLU A 123 11.83 -13.52 5.48
C GLU A 123 12.47 -12.16 5.80
N MET A 124 11.66 -11.16 6.16
CA MET A 124 12.09 -9.76 6.31
C MET A 124 12.49 -9.42 7.75
N GLY A 125 11.93 -10.12 8.74
CA GLY A 125 12.27 -9.94 10.16
C GLY A 125 13.77 -10.03 10.47
N PRO A 126 14.55 -10.94 9.86
CA PRO A 126 16.01 -10.98 9.99
C PRO A 126 16.75 -9.69 9.64
N PHE A 127 16.14 -8.80 8.84
CA PHE A 127 16.71 -7.55 8.35
C PHE A 127 16.11 -6.32 9.04
N ASP A 128 15.48 -6.53 10.22
CA ASP A 128 14.81 -5.51 11.02
C ASP A 128 13.73 -4.75 10.23
N ILE A 129 13.07 -5.47 9.31
CA ILE A 129 11.93 -4.98 8.55
C ILE A 129 10.64 -5.60 9.09
N GLN A 130 9.80 -4.76 9.66
CA GLN A 130 8.45 -5.08 10.11
C GLN A 130 7.46 -4.92 8.97
N ILE A 131 6.71 -5.99 8.67
CA ILE A 131 5.62 -5.97 7.69
C ILE A 131 4.29 -5.67 8.38
N ILE A 132 3.59 -4.65 7.90
CA ILE A 132 2.24 -4.27 8.29
C ILE A 132 1.31 -4.46 7.09
N ASP A 133 0.42 -5.45 7.17
CA ASP A 133 -0.64 -5.65 6.18
C ASP A 133 -1.83 -4.72 6.44
N CYS A 134 -2.10 -3.81 5.51
CA CYS A 134 -3.17 -2.83 5.57
C CYS A 134 -4.38 -3.37 4.79
N ASP A 135 -5.10 -4.31 5.41
CA ASP A 135 -6.38 -4.85 4.91
C ASP A 135 -7.56 -4.26 5.70
N LEU A 136 -8.25 -3.30 5.08
CA LEU A 136 -9.34 -2.55 5.72
C LEU A 136 -10.66 -3.31 5.84
N ARG A 137 -10.68 -4.61 5.52
CA ARG A 137 -11.89 -5.42 5.68
C ARG A 137 -12.39 -5.52 7.12
N TRP A 138 -11.46 -5.50 8.07
CA TRP A 138 -11.77 -5.67 9.50
C TRP A 138 -11.66 -4.35 10.29
N GLY A 139 -11.17 -3.28 9.65
CA GLY A 139 -10.88 -1.99 10.30
C GLY A 139 -12.00 -0.95 10.20
N VAL A 140 -12.99 -1.13 9.32
CA VAL A 140 -14.12 -0.18 9.19
C VAL A 140 -15.29 -0.63 10.06
N PRO A 141 -15.73 0.17 11.06
CA PRO A 141 -16.92 -0.12 11.85
C PRO A 141 -18.15 -0.35 10.96
N LYS A 142 -19.02 -1.28 11.36
CA LYS A 142 -20.25 -1.60 10.59
C LYS A 142 -21.22 -0.43 10.48
N ASP A 143 -21.15 0.49 11.44
CA ASP A 143 -22.03 1.66 11.54
C ASP A 143 -21.37 2.92 10.94
N SER A 144 -20.23 2.78 10.26
CA SER A 144 -19.57 3.88 9.57
C SER A 144 -20.47 4.43 8.46
N THR A 145 -20.48 5.76 8.33
CA THR A 145 -21.08 6.39 7.16
C THR A 145 -20.30 6.06 5.90
N THR A 146 -20.92 6.28 4.76
CA THR A 146 -20.28 6.15 3.45
C THR A 146 -19.02 7.00 3.34
N GLU A 147 -19.11 8.26 3.76
CA GLU A 147 -18.00 9.21 3.81
C GLU A 147 -16.85 8.69 4.68
N GLN A 148 -17.14 8.22 5.89
CA GLN A 148 -16.15 7.67 6.82
C GLN A 148 -15.44 6.44 6.24
N THR A 149 -16.16 5.60 5.49
CA THR A 149 -15.59 4.42 4.84
C THR A 149 -14.61 4.82 3.74
N ILE A 150 -14.97 5.80 2.92
CA ILE A 150 -14.10 6.31 1.84
C ILE A 150 -12.84 6.95 2.43
N LEU A 151 -12.99 7.80 3.45
CA LEU A 151 -11.86 8.43 4.14
C LEU A 151 -10.94 7.40 4.77
N ALA A 152 -11.47 6.41 5.50
CA ALA A 152 -10.67 5.37 6.11
C ALA A 152 -9.81 4.63 5.08
N CYS A 153 -10.35 4.35 3.89
CA CYS A 153 -9.60 3.75 2.78
C CYS A 153 -8.45 4.63 2.28
N LEU A 154 -8.75 5.88 1.94
CA LEU A 154 -7.79 6.76 1.28
C LEU A 154 -6.74 7.31 2.24
N GLU A 155 -7.09 7.60 3.50
CA GLU A 155 -6.15 8.01 4.54
C GLU A 155 -5.19 6.87 4.92
N GLU A 156 -5.65 5.62 4.93
CA GLU A 156 -4.75 4.47 5.16
C GLU A 156 -3.73 4.33 4.02
N LEU A 157 -4.16 4.59 2.78
CA LEU A 157 -3.27 4.63 1.63
C LEU A 157 -2.29 5.81 1.71
N ASP A 158 -2.72 6.99 2.20
CA ASP A 158 -1.84 8.12 2.49
C ASP A 158 -0.79 7.78 3.55
N ARG A 159 -1.15 7.07 4.63
CA ARG A 159 -0.17 6.55 5.61
C ARG A 159 0.86 5.62 4.96
N CYS A 160 0.44 4.79 4.01
CA CYS A 160 1.37 3.95 3.24
C CYS A 160 2.32 4.77 2.35
N PHE A 161 1.89 5.94 1.86
CA PHE A 161 2.80 6.88 1.18
C PHE A 161 3.80 7.49 2.16
N GLU A 162 3.33 7.96 3.31
CA GLU A 162 4.19 8.59 4.31
C GLU A 162 5.28 7.63 4.82
N ASP A 163 4.89 6.41 5.17
CA ASP A 163 5.84 5.47 5.78
C ASP A 163 6.83 4.88 4.77
N ASN A 164 6.36 4.51 3.57
CA ASN A 164 7.21 3.85 2.59
C ASN A 164 7.86 4.79 1.56
N GLY A 165 7.44 6.06 1.50
CA GLY A 165 7.63 6.96 0.35
C GLY A 165 6.71 6.62 -0.84
N GLN A 166 6.54 5.34 -1.17
CA GLN A 166 5.56 4.83 -2.14
C GLN A 166 4.92 3.55 -1.61
N PRO A 167 3.58 3.38 -1.69
CA PRO A 167 2.91 2.25 -1.08
C PRO A 167 3.30 0.94 -1.78
N PHE A 168 3.63 -0.09 -1.01
CA PHE A 168 3.57 -1.46 -1.51
C PHE A 168 2.10 -1.80 -1.71
N PHE A 169 1.69 -2.00 -2.95
CA PHE A 169 0.28 -2.02 -3.30
C PHE A 169 -0.10 -3.35 -3.93
N ILE A 170 -1.11 -4.02 -3.39
CA ILE A 170 -1.74 -5.19 -4.01
C ILE A 170 -3.11 -4.77 -4.53
N GLY A 171 -3.32 -4.87 -5.85
CA GLY A 171 -4.64 -4.71 -6.47
C GLY A 171 -5.21 -6.05 -6.91
N LEU A 172 -6.33 -6.48 -6.33
CA LEU A 172 -7.02 -7.71 -6.76
C LEU A 172 -8.21 -7.35 -7.66
N ILE A 173 -8.27 -7.94 -8.85
CA ILE A 173 -9.29 -7.63 -9.87
C ILE A 173 -10.02 -8.91 -10.27
N GLY A 174 -11.35 -8.89 -10.08
CA GLY A 174 -12.26 -10.00 -10.38
C GLY A 174 -13.24 -9.60 -11.49
N ASP A 175 -14.52 -9.91 -11.31
CA ASP A 175 -15.59 -9.56 -12.27
C ASP A 175 -16.57 -8.54 -11.67
N LYS A 176 -16.12 -7.87 -10.62
CA LYS A 176 -16.79 -6.73 -10.02
C LYS A 176 -15.98 -5.46 -10.28
N TYR A 177 -16.66 -4.40 -10.72
CA TYR A 177 -16.11 -3.07 -10.79
C TYR A 177 -16.04 -2.40 -9.40
N GLY A 178 -16.99 -2.77 -8.53
CA GLY A 178 -17.07 -2.27 -7.17
C GLY A 178 -18.09 -1.14 -7.03
N TRP A 179 -18.17 -0.61 -5.81
CA TRP A 179 -19.17 0.39 -5.47
C TRP A 179 -18.74 1.78 -5.93
N VAL A 180 -19.64 2.44 -6.68
CA VAL A 180 -19.48 3.83 -7.16
C VAL A 180 -20.28 4.75 -6.23
N PRO A 181 -19.63 5.65 -5.48
CA PRO A 181 -20.32 6.64 -4.66
C PRO A 181 -21.20 7.58 -5.48
N LYS A 182 -22.33 8.01 -4.91
CA LYS A 182 -23.12 9.10 -5.48
C LYS A 182 -22.50 10.44 -5.09
N LEU A 183 -22.84 11.51 -5.82
CA LEU A 183 -22.37 12.87 -5.50
C LEU A 183 -22.65 13.30 -4.05
N ASN A 184 -23.77 12.88 -3.48
CA ASN A 184 -24.11 13.19 -2.08
C ASN A 184 -23.27 12.42 -1.06
N ASP A 185 -22.64 11.32 -1.46
CA ASP A 185 -21.72 10.53 -0.62
C ASP A 185 -20.29 11.12 -0.62
N LEU A 186 -20.02 12.11 -1.47
CA LEU A 186 -18.70 12.71 -1.68
C LEU A 186 -18.71 14.20 -1.32
N PRO A 187 -18.45 14.55 -0.06
CA PRO A 187 -18.24 15.94 0.32
C PRO A 187 -17.08 16.56 -0.47
N LYS A 188 -17.16 17.88 -0.68
CA LYS A 188 -16.17 18.64 -1.47
C LYS A 188 -14.73 18.38 -1.04
N HIS A 189 -14.48 18.31 0.27
CA HIS A 189 -13.12 18.10 0.78
C HIS A 189 -12.51 16.77 0.28
N ILE A 190 -13.28 15.68 0.20
CA ILE A 190 -12.81 14.40 -0.36
C ILE A 190 -12.49 14.55 -1.84
N THR A 191 -13.42 15.16 -2.59
CA THR A 191 -13.26 15.32 -4.04
C THR A 191 -12.08 16.20 -4.40
N GLU A 192 -11.82 17.24 -3.62
CA GLU A 192 -10.69 18.17 -3.82
C GLU A 192 -9.36 17.54 -3.36
N THR A 193 -9.34 16.87 -2.20
CA THR A 193 -8.12 16.26 -1.63
C THR A 193 -7.61 15.11 -2.49
N TYR A 194 -8.51 14.24 -2.94
CA TYR A 194 -8.17 13.05 -3.71
C TYR A 194 -8.41 13.22 -5.21
N CYS A 195 -8.68 14.44 -5.66
CA CYS A 195 -8.94 14.76 -7.07
C CYS A 195 -9.94 13.76 -7.70
N TRP A 196 -11.08 13.55 -7.05
CA TRP A 196 -12.01 12.46 -7.39
C TRP A 196 -12.47 12.49 -8.85
N ILE A 197 -12.67 11.31 -9.44
CA ILE A 197 -13.12 11.16 -10.83
C ILE A 197 -14.53 10.59 -10.82
N ASP A 198 -15.49 11.37 -11.34
CA ASP A 198 -16.89 10.98 -11.39
C ASP A 198 -17.10 9.67 -12.15
N GLY A 199 -17.92 8.78 -11.62
CA GLY A 199 -18.12 7.42 -12.12
C GLY A 199 -17.08 6.38 -11.67
N ALA A 200 -15.98 6.77 -11.00
CA ALA A 200 -15.00 5.83 -10.49
C ALA A 200 -15.51 5.09 -9.24
N SER A 201 -15.29 3.78 -9.16
CA SER A 201 -15.49 3.02 -7.92
C SER A 201 -14.43 3.38 -6.87
N ILE A 202 -14.69 3.11 -5.58
CA ILE A 202 -13.67 3.30 -4.52
C ILE A 202 -12.38 2.55 -4.90
N THR A 203 -12.50 1.28 -5.30
CA THR A 203 -11.36 0.45 -5.67
C THR A 203 -10.56 1.06 -6.83
N LEU A 204 -11.24 1.59 -7.85
CA LEU A 204 -10.54 2.29 -8.93
C LEU A 204 -9.88 3.58 -8.43
N MET A 205 -10.51 4.33 -7.52
CA MET A 205 -9.88 5.52 -6.91
C MET A 205 -8.65 5.17 -6.06
N GLU A 206 -8.63 4.04 -5.37
CA GLU A 206 -7.44 3.50 -4.69
C GLU A 206 -6.34 3.20 -5.72
N PHE A 207 -6.66 2.59 -6.87
CA PHE A 207 -5.68 2.35 -7.94
C PHE A 207 -5.15 3.66 -8.53
N ILE A 208 -6.02 4.64 -8.76
CA ILE A 208 -5.66 5.94 -9.31
C ILE A 208 -4.71 6.67 -8.37
N HIS A 209 -5.05 6.71 -7.08
CA HIS A 209 -4.30 7.44 -6.06
C HIS A 209 -2.98 6.73 -5.69
N GLY A 210 -3.04 5.42 -5.44
CA GLY A 210 -1.92 4.59 -5.00
C GLY A 210 -0.94 4.21 -6.12
N VAL A 211 -1.41 4.19 -7.38
CA VAL A 211 -0.64 3.63 -8.49
C VAL A 211 -0.63 4.54 -9.72
N PHE A 212 -1.78 4.80 -10.35
CA PHE A 212 -1.78 5.34 -11.72
C PHE A 212 -1.23 6.75 -11.80
N ARG A 213 -1.59 7.64 -10.87
CA ARG A 213 -1.05 9.01 -10.86
C ARG A 213 0.46 9.05 -10.67
N ARG A 214 1.02 8.02 -10.04
CA ARG A 214 2.44 8.00 -9.65
C ARG A 214 3.31 6.95 -10.35
N ASN A 215 2.74 6.17 -11.26
CA ASN A 215 3.45 5.07 -11.91
C ASN A 215 4.21 4.20 -10.88
N ASN A 216 3.51 3.82 -9.81
CA ASN A 216 4.14 3.21 -8.64
C ASN A 216 4.79 1.86 -9.00
N PRO A 217 6.12 1.70 -8.84
CA PRO A 217 6.82 0.46 -9.17
C PRO A 217 6.62 -0.66 -8.14
N ASN A 218 6.10 -0.35 -6.94
CA ASN A 218 5.84 -1.31 -5.87
C ASN A 218 4.40 -1.85 -5.89
N ALA A 219 3.67 -1.61 -6.97
CA ALA A 219 2.32 -2.12 -7.16
C ALA A 219 2.32 -3.47 -7.88
N PHE A 220 1.49 -4.40 -7.41
CA PHE A 220 1.26 -5.70 -8.03
C PHE A 220 -0.24 -5.94 -8.20
N PHE A 221 -0.65 -6.22 -9.43
CA PHE A 221 -2.03 -6.51 -9.77
C PHE A 221 -2.23 -7.99 -10.06
N LEU A 222 -3.23 -8.56 -9.40
CA LEU A 222 -3.60 -9.96 -9.52
C LEU A 222 -5.00 -10.07 -10.13
N ILE A 223 -5.07 -10.54 -11.37
CA ILE A 223 -6.32 -10.68 -12.13
C ILE A 223 -6.81 -12.12 -12.03
N ARG A 224 -8.01 -12.30 -11.47
CA ARG A 224 -8.66 -13.62 -11.41
C ARG A 224 -9.30 -13.95 -12.75
N LYS A 225 -8.93 -15.10 -13.32
CA LYS A 225 -9.64 -15.75 -14.42
C LYS A 225 -10.79 -16.56 -13.84
N SER A 226 -11.98 -15.98 -13.86
CA SER A 226 -13.13 -16.51 -13.13
C SER A 226 -13.97 -17.51 -13.94
N GLU A 227 -13.57 -17.90 -15.16
CA GLU A 227 -14.33 -18.80 -16.02
C GLU A 227 -14.63 -20.13 -15.32
N ASN A 228 -13.61 -20.75 -14.72
CA ASN A 228 -13.72 -22.02 -14.01
C ASN A 228 -14.47 -21.89 -12.67
N LEU A 229 -14.34 -20.73 -12.01
CA LEU A 229 -15.04 -20.42 -10.78
C LEU A 229 -16.54 -20.26 -11.04
N LEU A 230 -16.91 -19.35 -11.94
CA LEU A 230 -18.30 -18.98 -12.21
C LEU A 230 -19.09 -20.13 -12.85
N LYS A 231 -18.47 -20.95 -13.69
CA LYS A 231 -19.13 -22.12 -14.31
C LYS A 231 -19.68 -23.11 -13.28
N ASN A 232 -18.99 -23.27 -12.15
CA ASN A 232 -19.32 -24.25 -11.12
C ASN A 232 -19.91 -23.61 -9.86
N LEU A 233 -20.11 -22.29 -9.86
CA LEU A 233 -20.63 -21.54 -8.73
C LEU A 233 -22.16 -21.68 -8.64
N PRO A 234 -22.74 -22.00 -7.46
CA PRO A 234 -24.18 -21.99 -7.30
C PRO A 234 -24.77 -20.59 -7.54
N GLU A 235 -25.87 -20.49 -8.30
CA GLU A 235 -26.45 -19.22 -8.78
C GLU A 235 -26.66 -18.18 -7.68
N LYS A 236 -27.07 -18.62 -6.47
CA LYS A 236 -27.28 -17.76 -5.30
C LYS A 236 -26.03 -16.95 -4.87
N TYR A 237 -24.85 -17.32 -5.38
CA TYR A 237 -23.58 -16.66 -5.10
C TYR A 237 -23.05 -15.81 -6.24
N ASN A 238 -23.65 -15.84 -7.44
CA ASN A 238 -23.14 -15.12 -8.60
C ASN A 238 -22.97 -13.62 -8.32
N ASP A 239 -23.95 -13.01 -7.67
CA ASP A 239 -23.95 -11.58 -7.31
C ASP A 239 -22.79 -11.18 -6.38
N LYS A 240 -22.24 -12.15 -5.64
CA LYS A 240 -21.07 -11.90 -4.79
C LYS A 240 -19.80 -11.74 -5.60
N PHE A 241 -19.72 -12.34 -6.80
CA PHE A 241 -18.53 -12.42 -7.66
C PHE A 241 -18.62 -11.62 -8.95
N ARG A 242 -19.82 -11.21 -9.37
CA ARG A 242 -20.07 -10.45 -10.59
C ARG A 242 -21.13 -9.38 -10.35
N ASP A 243 -20.95 -8.21 -10.96
CA ASP A 243 -21.97 -7.16 -10.93
C ASP A 243 -23.14 -7.47 -11.88
N LYS A 244 -24.35 -7.03 -11.52
CA LYS A 244 -25.57 -7.35 -12.29
C LYS A 244 -25.77 -6.43 -13.50
N ASP A 245 -25.41 -5.18 -13.34
CA ASP A 245 -25.59 -4.14 -14.35
C ASP A 245 -24.51 -4.23 -15.42
N GLU A 246 -24.92 -3.99 -16.66
CA GLU A 246 -24.05 -4.09 -17.82
C GLU A 246 -22.93 -3.02 -17.81
N LEU A 247 -23.22 -1.83 -17.27
CA LEU A 247 -22.24 -0.75 -17.14
C LEU A 247 -21.04 -1.20 -16.29
N SER A 248 -21.26 -1.71 -15.08
CA SER A 248 -20.18 -2.19 -14.22
C SER A 248 -19.41 -3.36 -14.84
N GLN A 249 -20.10 -4.28 -15.53
CA GLN A 249 -19.44 -5.38 -16.23
C GLN A 249 -18.53 -4.90 -17.36
N LYS A 250 -18.95 -3.88 -18.13
CA LYS A 250 -18.09 -3.27 -19.15
C LYS A 250 -16.95 -2.45 -18.54
N GLN A 251 -17.21 -1.74 -17.44
CA GLN A 251 -16.18 -0.99 -16.71
C GLN A 251 -15.05 -1.89 -16.19
N VAL A 252 -15.37 -3.03 -15.57
CA VAL A 252 -14.32 -3.96 -15.09
C VAL A 252 -13.57 -4.64 -16.24
N LYS A 253 -14.24 -4.92 -17.36
CA LYS A 253 -13.59 -5.44 -18.57
C LYS A 253 -12.60 -4.41 -19.14
N GLU A 254 -13.03 -3.16 -19.25
CA GLU A 254 -12.19 -2.08 -19.73
C GLU A 254 -11.03 -1.82 -18.76
N LEU A 255 -11.27 -1.83 -17.45
CA LEU A 255 -10.23 -1.73 -16.42
C LEU A 255 -9.12 -2.77 -16.63
N LYS A 256 -9.47 -4.05 -16.82
CA LYS A 256 -8.49 -5.11 -17.09
C LYS A 256 -7.66 -4.83 -18.35
N SER A 257 -8.31 -4.30 -19.41
CA SER A 257 -7.64 -3.94 -20.67
C SER A 257 -6.73 -2.72 -20.52
N GLN A 258 -7.16 -1.71 -19.78
CA GLN A 258 -6.42 -0.46 -19.57
C GLN A 258 -5.22 -0.69 -18.65
N LEU A 259 -5.31 -1.64 -17.72
CA LEU A 259 -4.23 -1.94 -16.78
C LEU A 259 -2.95 -2.36 -17.49
N SER A 260 -3.02 -3.21 -18.52
CA SER A 260 -1.86 -3.65 -19.30
C SER A 260 -1.18 -2.53 -20.09
N GLU A 261 -1.89 -1.43 -20.32
CA GLU A 261 -1.37 -0.24 -21.00
C GLU A 261 -0.80 0.79 -20.02
N ILE A 262 -1.22 0.77 -18.76
CA ILE A 262 -0.84 1.75 -17.73
C ILE A 262 0.33 1.26 -16.88
N ILE A 263 0.43 -0.06 -16.67
CA ILE A 263 1.32 -0.71 -15.71
C ILE A 263 2.26 -1.69 -16.42
N SER A 264 3.47 -1.86 -15.87
CA SER A 264 4.47 -2.78 -16.44
C SER A 264 3.98 -4.24 -16.42
N PRO A 265 4.30 -5.06 -17.44
CA PRO A 265 3.90 -6.47 -17.47
C PRO A 265 4.35 -7.29 -16.25
N GLU A 266 5.51 -6.96 -15.66
CA GLU A 266 6.06 -7.63 -14.46
C GLU A 266 5.23 -7.35 -13.20
N GLN A 267 4.42 -6.30 -13.22
CA GLN A 267 3.54 -5.89 -12.13
C GLN A 267 2.13 -6.47 -12.27
N ILE A 268 1.85 -7.30 -13.28
CA ILE A 268 0.53 -7.89 -13.53
C ILE A 268 0.67 -9.40 -13.61
N PHE A 269 -0.17 -10.10 -12.86
CA PHE A 269 -0.25 -11.56 -12.89
C PHE A 269 -1.71 -12.02 -12.97
N SER A 270 -2.01 -12.91 -13.91
CA SER A 270 -3.33 -13.51 -14.05
C SER A 270 -3.31 -14.95 -13.57
N TYR A 271 -4.25 -15.34 -12.71
CA TYR A 271 -4.31 -16.67 -12.12
C TYR A 271 -5.69 -17.30 -12.29
N ASP A 272 -5.69 -18.62 -12.43
CA ASP A 272 -6.87 -19.45 -12.52
C ASP A 272 -7.29 -19.94 -11.13
N CYS A 273 -8.59 -20.09 -10.92
CA CYS A 273 -9.13 -20.64 -9.68
C CYS A 273 -10.44 -21.38 -9.94
N SER A 274 -10.84 -22.24 -9.00
CA SER A 274 -12.04 -23.06 -9.14
C SER A 274 -12.87 -23.09 -7.86
N PHE A 275 -14.18 -23.27 -8.04
CA PHE A 275 -15.10 -23.50 -6.94
C PHE A 275 -14.77 -24.83 -6.25
N ASN A 276 -14.61 -24.81 -4.92
CA ASN A 276 -14.31 -26.00 -4.11
C ASN A 276 -15.31 -26.15 -2.94
N GLY A 277 -16.59 -25.96 -3.24
CA GLY A 277 -17.65 -26.15 -2.26
C GLY A 277 -17.90 -24.95 -1.36
N LEU A 278 -18.58 -25.21 -0.24
CA LEU A 278 -19.08 -24.20 0.68
C LEU A 278 -18.52 -24.45 2.09
N ASP A 279 -18.15 -23.38 2.77
CA ASP A 279 -17.77 -23.38 4.18
C ASP A 279 -18.91 -22.85 5.04
N SER A 280 -19.41 -23.67 5.97
CA SER A 280 -20.42 -23.28 6.94
C SER A 280 -19.90 -23.19 8.39
N SER A 281 -18.59 -23.36 8.61
CA SER A 281 -17.98 -23.41 9.95
C SER A 281 -18.17 -22.13 10.77
N THR A 282 -18.35 -20.97 10.12
CA THR A 282 -18.48 -19.66 10.79
C THR A 282 -19.93 -19.20 10.96
N GLY A 283 -20.91 -20.10 10.80
CA GLY A 283 -22.35 -19.79 10.90
C GLY A 283 -22.92 -18.99 9.71
N ARG A 284 -22.07 -18.55 8.77
CA ARG A 284 -22.45 -18.01 7.46
C ARG A 284 -21.80 -18.84 6.38
N GLU A 285 -22.60 -19.30 5.43
CA GLU A 285 -22.11 -20.06 4.28
C GLU A 285 -21.25 -19.17 3.37
N ARG A 286 -20.00 -19.60 3.13
CA ARG A 286 -19.01 -18.91 2.29
C ARG A 286 -18.55 -19.83 1.18
N VAL A 287 -18.21 -19.26 0.03
CA VAL A 287 -17.66 -20.00 -1.09
C VAL A 287 -16.19 -20.31 -0.81
N LYS A 288 -15.78 -21.57 -0.97
CA LYS A 288 -14.37 -21.97 -0.98
C LYS A 288 -13.83 -21.96 -2.40
N ILE A 289 -12.61 -21.47 -2.55
CA ILE A 289 -11.89 -21.40 -3.82
C ILE A 289 -10.60 -22.21 -3.70
N ASP A 290 -10.27 -22.97 -4.72
CA ASP A 290 -8.97 -23.65 -4.88
C ASP A 290 -8.17 -23.06 -6.05
N GLY A 291 -6.89 -23.44 -6.18
CA GLY A 291 -5.98 -22.92 -7.21
C GLY A 291 -5.21 -21.65 -6.82
N LEU A 292 -5.19 -21.28 -5.53
CA LEU A 292 -4.53 -20.07 -5.05
C LEU A 292 -3.03 -20.23 -4.69
N GLN A 293 -2.40 -21.35 -5.10
CA GLN A 293 -0.99 -21.64 -4.83
C GLN A 293 -0.09 -20.67 -5.60
N GLU A 294 -0.25 -20.59 -6.93
CA GLU A 294 0.56 -19.69 -7.76
C GLU A 294 0.30 -18.22 -7.41
N PHE A 295 -0.96 -17.87 -7.10
CA PHE A 295 -1.32 -16.56 -6.55
C PHE A 295 -0.45 -16.20 -5.34
N ALA A 296 -0.32 -17.11 -4.36
CA ALA A 296 0.46 -16.86 -3.15
C ALA A 296 1.95 -16.73 -3.45
N GLU A 297 2.50 -17.66 -4.24
CA GLU A 297 3.93 -17.71 -4.59
C GLU A 297 4.37 -16.46 -5.35
N ARG A 298 3.61 -16.07 -6.38
CA ARG A 298 3.91 -14.88 -7.19
C ARG A 298 3.80 -13.60 -6.38
N THR A 299 2.76 -13.46 -5.56
CA THR A 299 2.59 -12.27 -4.70
C THR A 299 3.73 -12.15 -3.70
N LYS A 300 4.12 -13.25 -3.07
CA LYS A 300 5.24 -13.27 -2.12
C LYS A 300 6.56 -12.92 -2.80
N SER A 301 6.85 -13.51 -3.97
CA SER A 301 8.09 -13.24 -4.72
C SER A 301 8.19 -11.78 -5.11
N PHE A 302 7.13 -11.24 -5.72
CA PHE A 302 7.07 -9.85 -6.14
C PHE A 302 7.32 -8.90 -4.96
N LEU A 303 6.59 -9.08 -3.86
CA LEU A 303 6.74 -8.22 -2.68
C LEU A 303 8.14 -8.34 -2.07
N SER A 304 8.71 -9.54 -1.99
CA SER A 304 10.07 -9.72 -1.47
C SER A 304 11.10 -8.97 -2.31
N GLU A 305 11.04 -9.13 -3.63
CA GLU A 305 11.93 -8.45 -4.57
C GLU A 305 11.75 -6.93 -4.52
N ALA A 306 10.50 -6.45 -4.48
CA ALA A 306 10.19 -5.03 -4.37
C ALA A 306 10.73 -4.43 -3.07
N ILE A 307 10.53 -5.10 -1.93
CA ILE A 307 11.02 -4.64 -0.61
C ILE A 307 12.54 -4.59 -0.61
N ARG A 308 13.22 -5.62 -1.10
CA ARG A 308 14.69 -5.67 -1.17
C ARG A 308 15.27 -4.55 -2.04
N LYS A 309 14.61 -4.26 -3.15
CA LYS A 309 15.00 -3.17 -4.05
C LYS A 309 14.77 -1.79 -3.43
N TRP A 310 13.71 -1.64 -2.63
CA TRP A 310 13.30 -0.36 -2.05
C TRP A 310 14.01 -0.05 -0.72
N TYR A 311 14.46 -1.07 0.02
CA TYR A 311 15.19 -0.96 1.29
C TYR A 311 16.57 -1.62 1.24
N PRO A 312 17.44 -1.28 0.27
CA PRO A 312 18.69 -2.01 0.04
C PRO A 312 19.65 -1.95 1.24
N GLU A 313 19.64 -0.86 2.02
CA GLU A 313 20.49 -0.69 3.20
C GLU A 313 20.21 -1.73 4.32
N ASN A 314 19.00 -2.26 4.41
CA ASN A 314 18.67 -3.27 5.41
C ASN A 314 19.30 -4.64 5.11
N PHE A 315 19.70 -4.88 3.86
CA PHE A 315 20.20 -6.17 3.40
C PHE A 315 21.73 -6.21 3.16
N SER A 316 22.46 -5.14 3.49
CA SER A 316 23.93 -5.13 3.41
C SER A 316 24.57 -6.04 4.46
N GLU A 317 25.69 -6.70 4.12
CA GLU A 317 26.38 -7.71 4.96
C GLU A 317 26.76 -7.23 6.37
N ASP A 318 26.94 -5.92 6.59
CA ASP A 318 27.20 -5.32 7.91
C ASP A 318 26.01 -5.39 8.89
N ASN A 319 24.80 -5.72 8.42
CA ASN A 319 23.59 -5.85 9.25
C ASN A 319 23.23 -7.31 9.57
N SER A 320 24.21 -8.23 9.62
CA SER A 320 23.95 -9.61 10.08
C SER A 320 23.68 -9.62 11.60
N ILE A 321 22.44 -9.29 11.97
CA ILE A 321 21.99 -9.29 13.36
C ILE A 321 22.03 -10.73 13.88
N THR A 322 22.77 -10.98 14.96
CA THR A 322 22.84 -12.32 15.56
C THR A 322 21.46 -12.74 16.08
N LEU A 323 21.22 -14.05 16.26
CA LEU A 323 19.96 -14.52 16.85
C LEU A 323 19.71 -13.89 18.23
N GLU A 324 20.77 -13.68 19.00
CA GLU A 324 20.73 -13.06 20.33
C GLU A 324 20.29 -11.59 20.24
N GLU A 325 20.79 -10.83 19.25
CA GLU A 325 20.36 -9.45 19.01
C GLU A 325 18.89 -9.37 18.57
N LYS A 326 18.38 -10.35 17.82
CA LYS A 326 16.95 -10.41 17.43
C LYS A 326 16.03 -10.66 18.62
N GLU A 327 16.38 -11.62 19.46
CA GLU A 327 15.63 -11.91 20.69
C GLU A 327 15.63 -10.68 21.61
N MET A 328 16.77 -10.00 21.70
CA MET A 328 16.93 -8.79 22.48
C MET A 328 16.09 -7.64 21.93
N ASN A 329 16.11 -7.37 20.62
CA ASN A 329 15.30 -6.31 20.01
C ASN A 329 13.80 -6.56 20.17
N THR A 330 13.37 -7.81 19.98
CA THR A 330 11.98 -8.22 20.19
C THR A 330 11.57 -8.02 21.66
N PHE A 331 12.45 -8.38 22.59
CA PHE A 331 12.23 -8.16 24.02
C PHE A 331 12.09 -6.67 24.35
N LEU A 332 12.97 -5.82 23.82
CA LEU A 332 12.94 -4.37 24.03
C LEU A 332 11.64 -3.74 23.52
N LEU A 333 11.23 -4.07 22.29
CA LEU A 333 10.01 -3.53 21.69
C LEU A 333 8.76 -3.94 22.47
N ASN A 334 8.67 -5.20 22.88
CA ASN A 334 7.54 -5.69 23.68
C ASN A 334 7.45 -4.99 25.05
N LYS A 335 8.59 -4.70 25.68
CA LYS A 335 8.60 -4.00 26.98
C LYS A 335 8.26 -2.52 26.86
N THR A 336 8.53 -1.89 25.72
CA THR A 336 8.36 -0.44 25.55
C THR A 336 6.96 -0.01 25.11
N GLN A 337 6.12 -0.96 24.66
CA GLN A 337 4.76 -0.70 24.17
C GLN A 337 3.84 0.03 25.17
N TYR A 338 4.13 -0.03 26.47
CA TYR A 338 3.35 0.60 27.53
C TYR A 338 4.18 1.55 28.41
N CYS A 339 5.33 2.02 27.92
CA CYS A 339 6.19 2.90 28.69
C CYS A 339 5.53 4.28 28.86
N ILE A 340 5.37 4.71 30.12
CA ILE A 340 4.87 6.04 30.49
C ILE A 340 6.07 6.99 30.62
N ASP A 341 5.89 8.27 30.29
CA ASP A 341 6.94 9.30 30.39
C ASP A 341 7.63 9.32 31.76
N ARG A 342 8.96 9.32 31.72
CA ARG A 342 9.92 9.19 32.84
C ARG A 342 11.06 10.20 32.70
N SER A 343 10.71 11.43 32.33
CA SER A 343 11.64 12.48 31.90
C SER A 343 12.76 12.79 32.92
N ASP A 344 12.46 12.72 34.22
CA ASP A 344 13.45 12.95 35.28
C ASP A 344 14.49 11.81 35.35
N GLU A 345 14.05 10.56 35.30
CA GLU A 345 14.95 9.41 35.25
C GLU A 345 15.78 9.40 33.96
N TYR A 346 15.16 9.77 32.84
CA TYR A 346 15.84 9.95 31.54
C TYR A 346 16.97 10.98 31.62
N SER A 347 16.70 12.15 32.21
CA SER A 347 17.72 13.18 32.37
C SER A 347 18.90 12.66 33.20
N THR A 348 18.64 11.82 34.20
CA THR A 348 19.68 11.22 35.03
C THR A 348 20.52 10.21 34.25
N LEU A 349 19.87 9.32 33.49
CA LEU A 349 20.55 8.36 32.61
C LEU A 349 21.42 9.08 31.57
N PHE A 350 20.92 10.16 30.97
CA PHE A 350 21.66 11.00 30.02
C PHE A 350 22.90 11.66 30.65
N LYS A 351 22.78 12.22 31.86
CA LYS A 351 23.93 12.80 32.59
C LYS A 351 25.03 11.76 32.80
N TYR A 352 24.65 10.54 33.17
CA TYR A 352 25.61 9.46 33.37
C TYR A 352 26.39 9.12 32.09
N ILE A 353 25.71 8.86 30.97
CA ILE A 353 26.38 8.47 29.72
C ILE A 353 27.19 9.61 29.07
N THR A 354 26.88 10.87 29.41
CA THR A 354 27.64 12.05 28.95
C THR A 354 28.82 12.39 29.87
N GLY A 355 29.03 11.63 30.94
CA GLY A 355 30.16 11.80 31.86
C GLY A 355 29.95 12.84 32.97
N ASP A 356 28.73 13.39 33.11
CA ASP A 356 28.40 14.31 34.21
C ASP A 356 28.00 13.52 35.46
N HIS A 357 29.02 13.09 36.21
CA HIS A 357 28.85 12.23 37.39
C HIS A 357 28.67 13.00 38.71
N LYS A 358 28.50 14.33 38.68
CA LYS A 358 28.49 15.19 39.88
C LYS A 358 27.39 14.83 40.88
N ASP A 359 26.26 14.36 40.38
CA ASP A 359 25.07 14.04 41.17
C ASP A 359 25.02 12.56 41.61
N PHE A 360 26.05 11.77 41.34
CA PHE A 360 26.07 10.32 41.60
C PHE A 360 26.88 9.97 42.85
N THR A 361 26.36 9.02 43.64
CA THR A 361 27.06 8.48 44.81
C THR A 361 27.79 7.19 44.44
N LEU A 362 29.10 7.13 44.70
CA LEU A 362 29.89 5.93 44.47
C LEU A 362 29.60 4.88 45.55
N ILE A 363 29.04 3.75 45.14
CA ILE A 363 28.84 2.60 46.03
C ILE A 363 30.12 1.77 46.00
N LYS A 364 30.80 1.66 47.15
CA LYS A 364 32.00 0.83 47.32
C LYS A 364 31.60 -0.64 47.48
N ASP A 365 32.46 -1.56 47.05
CA ASP A 365 32.23 -2.99 47.26
C ASP A 365 32.30 -3.38 48.74
N LYS A 366 31.89 -4.61 49.07
CA LYS A 366 31.92 -5.15 50.44
C LYS A 366 33.33 -5.27 51.06
N LEU A 367 34.38 -5.12 50.26
CA LEU A 367 35.79 -5.19 50.67
C LEU A 367 36.39 -3.79 50.90
N GLY A 368 35.63 -2.71 50.66
CA GLY A 368 36.11 -1.34 50.78
C GLY A 368 37.08 -0.93 49.68
N THR A 369 37.27 -1.78 48.67
CA THR A 369 38.11 -1.51 47.52
C THR A 369 37.37 -0.65 46.50
N GLU A 370 38.07 0.32 45.90
CA GLU A 370 37.50 1.04 44.75
C GLU A 370 37.17 0.01 43.66
N PRO A 371 35.98 0.08 43.03
CA PRO A 371 35.59 -0.87 42.00
C PRO A 371 36.63 -0.90 40.88
N ASN A 372 36.99 -2.12 40.45
CA ASN A 372 38.02 -2.37 39.45
C ASN A 372 37.80 -1.47 38.22
N LYS A 373 38.74 -0.55 37.97
CA LYS A 373 38.72 0.40 36.86
C LYS A 373 39.06 -0.32 35.56
N ALA A 374 38.10 -1.07 35.00
CA ALA A 374 38.09 -1.27 33.56
C ALA A 374 37.72 0.09 32.93
N ASN A 375 38.72 0.83 32.45
CA ASN A 375 38.62 2.13 31.77
C ASN A 375 38.19 3.37 32.59
N GLY A 376 38.04 3.27 33.91
CA GLY A 376 37.94 4.44 34.80
C GLY A 376 36.56 5.10 34.93
N GLN A 377 35.51 4.56 34.27
CA GLN A 377 34.13 4.99 34.50
C GLN A 377 33.41 4.03 35.48
N PRO A 378 32.78 4.55 36.55
CA PRO A 378 32.05 3.73 37.51
C PRO A 378 30.76 3.19 36.90
N LEU A 379 30.41 1.93 37.12
CA LEU A 379 29.13 1.35 36.67
C LEU A 379 27.93 2.02 37.36
N MET A 380 26.87 2.32 36.61
CA MET A 380 25.62 2.83 37.19
C MET A 380 24.76 1.70 37.72
N ALA A 381 24.33 1.82 38.98
CA ALA A 381 23.35 0.91 39.58
C ALA A 381 21.99 1.61 39.70
N LEU A 382 20.98 1.09 39.02
CA LEU A 382 19.60 1.55 39.15
C LEU A 382 18.88 0.74 40.23
N SER A 383 18.59 1.37 41.37
CA SER A 383 17.95 0.71 42.52
C SER A 383 16.52 1.21 42.74
N SER A 384 15.59 0.29 42.95
CA SER A 384 14.18 0.57 43.30
C SER A 384 13.51 -0.72 43.83
N GLN A 385 12.21 -0.73 44.12
CA GLN A 385 11.49 -1.96 44.49
C GLN A 385 11.35 -2.92 43.29
N SER A 386 11.01 -4.18 43.56
CA SER A 386 10.65 -5.12 42.49
C SER A 386 9.41 -4.61 41.75
N SER A 387 9.35 -4.77 40.43
CA SER A 387 8.25 -4.34 39.55
C SER A 387 8.06 -2.84 39.31
N ASP A 388 8.96 -1.96 39.74
CA ASP A 388 8.90 -0.51 39.42
C ASP A 388 9.24 -0.16 37.95
N GLY A 389 9.48 -1.16 37.10
CA GLY A 389 9.71 -0.95 35.67
C GLY A 389 11.15 -0.60 35.29
N LYS A 390 12.16 -0.89 36.12
CA LYS A 390 13.58 -0.66 35.82
C LYS A 390 14.02 -1.20 34.45
N THR A 391 13.66 -2.46 34.16
CA THR A 391 13.96 -3.11 32.87
C THR A 391 13.30 -2.38 31.70
N MET A 392 12.05 -1.92 31.87
CA MET A 392 11.32 -1.16 30.85
C MET A 392 11.94 0.21 30.61
N LEU A 393 12.36 0.91 31.67
CA LEU A 393 13.04 2.19 31.59
C LEU A 393 14.37 2.07 30.83
N LEU A 394 15.21 1.10 31.20
CA LEU A 394 16.48 0.85 30.52
C LEU A 394 16.28 0.39 29.08
N ALA A 395 15.23 -0.41 28.82
CA ALA A 395 14.89 -0.85 27.47
C ALA A 395 14.50 0.31 26.55
N LYS A 396 13.61 1.20 27.03
CA LYS A 396 13.22 2.39 26.26
C LYS A 396 14.41 3.33 26.07
N PHE A 397 15.20 3.54 27.12
CA PHE A 397 16.39 4.39 27.05
C PHE A 397 17.42 3.87 26.03
N ALA A 398 17.66 2.56 25.99
CA ALA A 398 18.57 1.95 25.01
C ALA A 398 18.13 2.23 23.58
N LEU A 399 16.85 2.00 23.25
CA LEU A 399 16.29 2.29 21.92
C LEU A 399 16.42 3.77 21.55
N ASP A 400 16.12 4.68 22.49
CA ASP A 400 16.15 6.12 22.25
C ASP A 400 17.57 6.66 22.04
N ILE A 401 18.57 6.11 22.74
CA ILE A 401 19.97 6.50 22.53
C ILE A 401 20.48 5.91 21.21
N GLU A 402 20.14 4.67 20.88
CA GLU A 402 20.55 4.03 19.62
C GLU A 402 20.06 4.82 18.41
N GLU A 403 18.83 5.33 18.45
CA GLU A 403 18.31 6.23 17.42
C GLU A 403 19.04 7.58 17.41
N LYS A 404 19.26 8.20 18.57
CA LYS A 404 19.88 9.55 18.68
C LYS A 404 21.39 9.58 18.43
N MET A 405 22.09 8.47 18.66
CA MET A 405 23.56 8.36 18.63
C MET A 405 24.07 7.41 17.55
N LYS A 406 23.21 6.92 16.65
CA LYS A 406 23.53 5.92 15.62
C LYS A 406 24.81 6.23 14.82
N ASP A 407 25.09 7.51 14.57
CA ASP A 407 26.26 7.97 13.80
C ASP A 407 27.48 8.37 14.67
N LYS A 408 27.36 8.31 15.99
CA LYS A 408 28.34 8.86 16.95
C LYS A 408 28.93 7.83 17.89
N ALA A 409 28.20 6.76 18.20
CA ALA A 409 28.65 5.72 19.12
C ALA A 409 27.99 4.38 18.81
N ILE A 410 28.76 3.31 19.00
CA ILE A 410 28.23 1.94 19.02
C ILE A 410 27.81 1.66 20.47
N ILE A 411 26.55 1.27 20.66
CA ILE A 411 25.98 1.01 21.98
C ILE A 411 25.77 -0.49 22.11
N TYR A 412 26.34 -1.05 23.18
CA TYR A 412 26.12 -2.44 23.54
C TYR A 412 25.24 -2.49 24.78
N TYR A 413 24.16 -3.26 24.71
CA TYR A 413 23.32 -3.57 25.85
C TYR A 413 23.06 -5.08 25.89
N TYR A 414 22.89 -5.61 27.10
CA TYR A 414 22.55 -7.01 27.32
C TYR A 414 21.62 -7.08 28.53
N PHE A 415 20.44 -7.67 28.34
CA PHE A 415 19.48 -7.90 29.41
C PHE A 415 19.60 -9.36 29.86
N ALA A 416 20.14 -9.56 31.06
CA ALA A 416 20.16 -10.86 31.71
C ALA A 416 18.94 -11.00 32.62
N ASP A 417 18.08 -11.99 32.39
CA ASP A 417 17.10 -12.39 33.38
C ASP A 417 17.82 -13.14 34.51
N GLY A 418 17.72 -12.61 35.73
CA GLY A 418 18.17 -13.31 36.92
C GLY A 418 17.18 -14.42 37.25
N ALA A 419 17.59 -15.68 37.02
CA ALA A 419 16.87 -16.86 37.49
C ALA A 419 16.85 -16.95 39.02
#